data_AF-A0A973Z210-F1
#
_entry.id   AF-A0A973Z210-F1
#
_cell.length_a   1.000
_cell.length_b   1.000
_cell.length_c   1.000
_cell.angle_alpha   90.00
_cell.angle_beta   90.00
_cell.angle_gamma   90.00
#
_symmetry.space_group_name_H-M   'P 1'
#
loop_
_entity.id
_entity.type
_entity.pdbx_description
1 polymer ?
#
loop_
_entity_poly.entity_id
_entity_poly.type
_entity_poly.pdbx_seq_one_letter_code
_entity_poly.pdbx_strand_id
1 'polypeptide(L)' 'MESQRDYLNRRAGEELGAAERASSKKVRELHIEMAERYREAADADPELRIRDEALWGGLPKDFRILE' A
#
# COMPACT_ATOMS: atom_id res chain seq x y z
N MET A 1 1.84 17.34 14.70
CA MET A 1 1.82 16.68 13.38
C MET A 1 2.07 15.21 13.61
N GLU A 2 1.20 14.33 13.10
CA GLU A 2 1.43 12.87 13.12
C GLU A 2 2.62 12.56 12.20
N SER A 3 3.54 11.70 12.62
CA SER A 3 4.63 11.24 11.75
C SER A 3 4.08 10.36 10.64
N GLN A 4 4.70 10.37 9.46
CA GLN A 4 4.35 9.45 8.39
C GLN A 4 4.41 7.98 8.85
N ARG A 5 5.37 7.65 9.71
CA ARG A 5 5.49 6.31 10.30
C ARG A 5 4.29 5.95 11.19
N ASP A 6 3.84 6.89 12.01
CA ASP A 6 2.70 6.69 12.91
C ASP A 6 1.40 6.51 12.12
N TYR A 7 1.22 7.32 11.07
CA TYR A 7 0.10 7.18 10.14
C TYR A 7 0.08 5.80 9.48
N LEU A 8 1.21 5.34 8.96
CA LEU A 8 1.30 4.06 8.26
C LEU A 8 1.04 2.88 9.22
N ASN A 9 1.58 2.92 10.43
CA ASN A 9 1.31 1.91 11.46
C ASN A 9 -0.17 1.89 11.86
N ARG A 10 -0.79 3.06 12.03
CA ARG A 10 -2.22 3.16 12.32
C ARG A 10 -3.07 2.57 11.18
N ARG A 11 -2.77 2.92 9.92
CA ARG A 11 -3.46 2.36 8.75
C ARG A 11 -3.30 0.85 8.65
N ALA A 12 -2.12 0.30 8.93
CA ALA A 12 -1.92 -1.15 8.99
C ALA A 12 -2.86 -1.82 10.00
N GLY A 13 -3.01 -1.24 11.20
CA GLY A 13 -3.94 -1.74 12.22
C GLY A 13 -5.41 -1.66 11.78
N GLU A 14 -5.80 -0.57 11.12
CA GLU A 14 -7.16 -0.40 10.57
C GLU A 14 -7.48 -1.47 9.51
N GLU A 15 -6.54 -1.77 8.62
CA GLU A 15 -6.69 -2.82 7.60
C GLU A 15 -6.76 -4.22 8.22
N LEU A 16 -5.96 -4.53 9.26
CA LEU A 16 -6.11 -5.80 9.99
C LEU A 16 -7.49 -5.93 10.63
N GLY A 17 -7.99 -4.87 11.26
CA GLY A 17 -9.36 -4.86 11.79
C GLY A 17 -10.42 -5.03 10.69
N ALA A 18 -10.20 -4.47 9.51
CA ALA A 18 -11.09 -4.68 8.36
C ALA A 18 -11.05 -6.14 7.86
N ALA A 19 -9.87 -6.76 7.86
CA ALA A 19 -9.69 -8.17 7.52
C ALA A 19 -10.47 -9.10 8.46
N GLU A 20 -10.49 -8.80 9.76
CA GLU A 20 -11.27 -9.56 10.76
C GLU A 20 -12.79 -9.47 10.52
N ARG A 21 -13.26 -8.31 10.04
CA ARG A 21 -14.68 -8.08 9.74
C ARG A 21 -15.09 -8.50 8.32
N ALA A 22 -14.14 -8.89 7.48
CA ALA A 22 -14.41 -9.19 6.09
C ALA A 22 -15.27 -10.46 5.94
N SER A 23 -16.37 -10.34 5.21
CA SER A 23 -17.32 -11.43 4.96
C SER A 23 -16.84 -12.46 3.94
N SER A 24 -15.82 -12.12 3.15
CA SER A 24 -15.25 -12.98 2.11
C SER A 24 -13.77 -13.24 2.37
N LYS A 25 -13.35 -14.49 2.14
CA LYS A 25 -11.93 -14.89 2.21
C LYS A 25 -11.04 -14.02 1.34
N LYS A 26 -11.48 -13.70 0.12
CA LYS A 26 -10.69 -12.87 -0.81
C LYS A 26 -10.52 -11.43 -0.32
N VAL A 27 -11.57 -10.87 0.29
CA VAL A 27 -11.54 -9.51 0.85
C VAL A 27 -10.67 -9.48 2.10
N ARG A 28 -10.75 -10.51 2.94
CA ARG A 28 -9.85 -10.69 4.09
C ARG A 28 -8.39 -10.73 3.67
N GLU A 29 -8.06 -11.54 2.67
CA GLU A 29 -6.69 -11.65 2.14
C GLU A 29 -6.17 -10.30 1.61
N LEU A 30 -7.02 -9.54 0.89
CA LEU A 30 -6.66 -8.22 0.39
C LEU A 30 -6.33 -7.24 1.54
N HIS A 31 -7.15 -7.21 2.58
CA HIS A 31 -6.89 -6.34 3.74
C HIS A 31 -5.62 -6.74 4.51
N ILE A 32 -5.31 -8.04 4.60
CA ILE A 32 -4.06 -8.52 5.18
C ILE A 32 -2.86 -8.04 4.35
N GLU A 33 -2.90 -8.21 3.03
CA GLU A 33 -1.84 -7.77 2.12
C GLU A 33 -1.62 -6.25 2.21
N MET A 34 -2.70 -5.46 2.30
CA MET A 34 -2.61 -4.01 2.48
C MET A 34 -1.97 -3.64 3.82
N ALA A 35 -2.33 -4.33 4.91
CA ALA A 35 -1.73 -4.11 6.21
C ALA A 35 -0.22 -4.39 6.20
N GLU A 36 0.21 -5.46 5.53
CA GLU A 36 1.63 -5.81 5.36
C GLU A 36 2.39 -4.71 4.61
N ARG A 37 1.86 -4.25 3.47
CA ARG A 37 2.46 -3.15 2.69
C ARG A 37 2.60 -1.86 3.51
N TYR A 38 1.62 -1.53 4.34
CA TYR A 38 1.71 -0.36 5.20
C TYR A 38 2.79 -0.50 6.29
N ARG A 39 2.97 -1.70 6.86
CA ARG A 39 4.04 -1.96 7.84
C ARG A 39 5.41 -1.91 7.19
N GLU A 40 5.57 -2.55 6.04
CA GLU A 40 6.80 -2.47 5.24
C GLU A 40 7.12 -1.02 4.90
N ALA A 41 6.12 -0.23 4.47
CA ALA A 41 6.32 1.18 4.18
C ALA A 41 6.63 2.04 5.42
N ALA A 42 6.20 1.62 6.62
CA ALA A 42 6.49 2.28 7.88
C ALA A 42 7.91 2.00 8.38
N ASP A 43 8.46 0.83 8.03
CA ASP A 43 9.80 0.39 8.38
C ASP A 43 10.83 0.66 7.28
N ALA A 44 10.40 0.91 6.04
CA ALA A 44 11.26 1.27 4.93
C ALA A 44 11.92 2.64 5.15
N ASP A 45 13.25 2.65 5.00
CA ASP A 45 14.04 3.86 4.98
C ASP A 45 13.55 4.78 3.83
N PRO A 46 13.24 6.07 4.07
CA PRO A 46 12.77 6.98 3.04
C PRO A 46 13.70 7.06 1.81
N GLU A 47 14.99 6.81 1.96
CA GLU A 47 15.94 6.76 0.82
C GLU A 47 15.69 5.60 -0.15
N LEU A 48 15.09 4.49 0.30
CA LEU A 48 14.77 3.33 -0.53
C LEU A 48 13.44 3.50 -1.30
N ARG A 49 12.52 4.37 -0.82
CA ARG A 49 11.20 4.58 -1.47
C ARG A 49 11.31 5.16 -2.88
N ILE A 50 12.32 5.99 -3.15
CA ILE A 50 12.51 6.65 -4.46
C ILE A 50 12.76 5.62 -5.58
N ARG A 51 13.30 4.45 -5.25
CA ARG A 51 13.65 3.43 -6.24
C ARG A 51 12.47 2.57 -6.69
N ASP A 52 11.49 2.32 -5.82
CA ASP A 52 10.35 1.45 -6.12
C ASP A 52 9.21 2.21 -6.83
N GLU A 53 8.94 3.47 -6.47
CA GLU A 53 7.98 4.31 -7.21
C GLU A 53 8.39 4.54 -8.67
N ALA A 54 9.70 4.53 -8.97
CA ALA A 54 10.21 4.63 -10.34
C ALA A 54 9.90 3.37 -11.21
N LEU A 55 9.58 2.23 -10.60
CA LEU A 55 9.21 1.01 -11.33
C LEU A 55 7.72 0.95 -11.70
N TRP A 56 6.87 1.76 -11.05
CA TRP A 56 5.43 1.86 -11.34
C TRP A 56 5.06 3.00 -12.31
N GLY A 57 6.06 3.70 -12.87
CA GLY A 57 5.90 4.90 -13.69
C GLY A 57 6.07 4.74 -15.20
N GLY A 58 6.04 3.51 -15.74
CA GLY A 58 6.10 3.28 -17.19
C GLY A 58 4.71 3.02 -17.76
N LEU A 59 3.97 4.05 -18.17
CA LEU A 59 2.91 3.85 -19.16
C LEU A 59 3.55 3.13 -20.37
N PRO A 60 2.96 2.04 -20.90
CA PRO A 60 3.45 1.44 -22.13
C PRO A 60 3.53 2.53 -23.19
N LYS A 61 4.64 2.59 -23.94
CA LYS A 61 4.88 3.61 -24.99
C LYS A 61 3.75 3.68 -26.05
N ASP A 62 2.85 2.71 -26.04
CA ASP A 62 1.74 2.53 -26.97
C ASP A 62 0.37 2.98 -26.42
N PHE A 63 0.29 3.61 -25.23
CA PHE A 63 -0.97 4.16 -24.72
C PHE A 63 -1.36 5.43 -25.51
N ARG A 64 -2.06 5.24 -26.64
CA ARG A 64 -2.71 6.33 -27.38
C ARG A 64 -4.17 6.46 -26.93
N ILE A 65 -4.51 7.61 -26.37
CA ILE A 65 -5.92 8.01 -26.20
C ILE A 65 -6.43 8.33 -27.61
N LEU A 66 -7.43 7.60 -28.09
CA LEU A 66 -8.13 7.90 -29.33
C LEU A 66 -9.09 9.07 -29.06
N GLU A 67 -8.89 10.21 -29.73
CA GLU A 67 -9.87 11.31 -29.85
C GLU A 67 -11.03 10.94 -30.77
#